data_AF-A0A418VFP9-F1
#
_entry.id   AF-A0A418VFP9-F1
#
_cell.length_a   1.000
_cell.length_b   1.000
_cell.length_c   1.000
_cell.angle_alpha   90.00
_cell.angle_beta   90.00
_cell.angle_gamma   90.00
#
_symmetry.space_group_name_H-M   'P 1'
#
loop_
_entity.id
_entity.type
_entity.pdbx_description
1 polymer ?
#
loop_
_entity_poly.entity_id
_entity_poly.type
_entity_poly.pdbx_seq_one_letter_code
_entity_poly.pdbx_strand_id
1 'polypeptide(L)'
;MSEQELTVITDDSQVPAFKSEKEEAEFWDTHTFAPGMMTKANAAELEAAGLLPSTPPRPVRPAKSNPVSLRLGVDLERRLRHLAELKGTTSQTLMKEFVLERVYEEEKRLHVI
;
A
#
# COMPACT_ATOMS: atom_id res chain seq x y z
N MET A 1 23.19 -5.46 -25.18
CA MET A 1 22.83 -4.71 -23.97
C MET A 1 23.56 -5.39 -22.84
N SER A 2 24.61 -4.77 -22.33
CA SER A 2 25.54 -5.43 -21.41
C SER A 2 24.90 -5.50 -20.02
N GLU A 3 24.64 -6.70 -19.53
CA GLU A 3 24.34 -6.93 -18.12
C GLU A 3 25.60 -6.58 -17.33
N GLN A 4 25.61 -5.41 -16.69
CA GLN A 4 26.66 -5.07 -15.74
C GLN A 4 26.42 -5.91 -14.49
N GLU A 5 27.27 -6.93 -14.27
CA GLU A 5 27.34 -7.68 -13.02
C GLU A 5 27.79 -6.71 -11.92
N LEU A 6 26.84 -6.11 -11.20
CA LEU A 6 27.12 -5.24 -10.06
C LEU A 6 27.73 -6.07 -8.93
N THR A 7 28.82 -5.59 -8.36
CA THR A 7 29.47 -6.23 -7.20
C THR A 7 28.58 -6.05 -5.97
N VAL A 8 28.20 -7.16 -5.35
CA VAL A 8 27.28 -7.16 -4.21
C VAL A 8 28.06 -6.93 -2.91
N ILE A 9 27.80 -5.81 -2.25
CA ILE A 9 28.30 -5.48 -0.92
C ILE A 9 27.47 -6.23 0.12
N THR A 10 28.15 -7.00 0.96
CA THR A 10 27.53 -7.81 2.03
C THR A 10 27.83 -7.28 3.43
N ASP A 11 28.81 -6.39 3.58
CA ASP A 11 29.24 -5.85 4.88
C ASP A 11 29.62 -4.36 4.76
N ASP A 12 29.30 -3.56 5.78
CA ASP A 12 29.52 -2.10 5.80
C ASP A 12 31.01 -1.72 5.73
N SER A 13 31.91 -2.61 6.18
CA SER A 13 33.37 -2.42 6.07
C SER A 13 33.91 -2.44 4.63
N GLN A 14 33.09 -2.85 3.66
CA GLN A 14 33.44 -2.87 2.24
C GLN A 14 33.22 -1.51 1.55
N VAL A 15 32.57 -0.56 2.23
CA VAL A 15 32.41 0.82 1.73
C VAL A 15 33.63 1.63 2.18
N PRO A 16 34.51 2.07 1.25
CA PRO A 16 35.68 2.86 1.60
C PRO A 16 35.28 4.28 2.05
N ALA A 17 36.14 4.93 2.84
CA ALA A 17 35.98 6.34 3.14
C ALA A 17 36.33 7.18 1.90
N PHE A 18 35.32 7.63 1.18
CA PHE A 18 35.49 8.40 -0.06
C PHE A 18 36.19 9.74 0.20
N LYS A 19 37.12 10.10 -0.68
CA LYS A 19 37.81 11.40 -0.60
C LYS A 19 37.09 12.49 -1.40
N SER A 20 36.19 12.10 -2.31
CA SER A 20 35.41 13.02 -3.12
C SER A 20 34.08 12.40 -3.58
N GLU A 21 33.08 13.25 -3.84
CA GLU A 21 31.75 12.85 -4.35
C GLU A 21 31.81 12.14 -5.71
N LYS A 22 32.83 12.46 -6.53
CA LYS A 22 33.03 11.82 -7.83
C LYS A 22 33.46 10.35 -7.69
N GLU A 23 34.32 10.06 -6.73
CA GLU A 23 34.76 8.69 -6.41
C GLU A 23 33.61 7.85 -5.84
N GLU A 24 32.75 8.48 -5.04
CA GLU A 24 31.54 7.86 -4.52
C GLU A 24 30.55 7.50 -5.64
N ALA A 25 30.31 8.40 -6.60
CA ALA A 25 29.44 8.13 -7.74
C ALA A 25 29.94 6.94 -8.59
N GLU A 26 31.24 6.91 -8.90
CA GLU A 26 31.86 5.81 -9.67
C GLU A 26 31.79 4.46 -8.92
N PHE A 27 31.85 4.48 -7.59
CA PHE A 27 31.69 3.29 -6.76
C PHE A 27 30.25 2.77 -6.79
N TRP A 28 29.24 3.65 -6.65
CA TRP A 28 27.82 3.25 -6.70
C TRP A 28 27.32 2.86 -8.09
N ASP A 29 27.99 3.30 -9.16
CA ASP A 29 27.73 2.81 -10.52
C ASP A 29 28.13 1.34 -10.71
N THR A 30 29.04 0.83 -9.86
CA THR A 30 29.59 -0.53 -9.97
C THR A 30 29.16 -1.47 -8.86
N HIS A 31 28.75 -0.95 -7.69
CA HIS A 31 28.41 -1.73 -6.51
C HIS A 31 26.93 -1.61 -6.13
N THR A 32 26.36 -2.70 -5.62
CA THR A 32 24.98 -2.72 -5.09
C THR A 32 24.92 -3.44 -3.75
N PHE A 33 23.91 -3.15 -2.94
CA PHE A 33 23.74 -3.81 -1.65
C PHE A 33 23.10 -5.19 -1.80
N ALA A 34 23.51 -6.14 -0.95
CA ALA A 34 22.86 -7.44 -0.86
C ALA A 34 21.36 -7.27 -0.49
N PRO A 35 20.44 -8.11 -1.04
CA PRO A 35 18.99 -8.03 -0.79
C PRO A 35 18.55 -8.05 0.68
N GLY A 36 19.43 -8.40 1.64
CA GLY A 36 19.17 -8.41 3.08
C GLY A 36 19.71 -7.20 3.86
N MET A 37 20.51 -6.32 3.25
CA MET A 37 21.12 -5.17 3.94
C MET A 37 20.13 -3.99 4.08
N MET A 38 19.21 -3.82 3.12
CA MET A 38 18.08 -2.88 3.22
C MET A 38 16.91 -3.48 4.03
N THR A 39 17.18 -4.13 5.15
CA THR A 39 16.10 -4.55 6.05
C THR A 39 15.73 -3.43 7.02
N LYS A 40 14.46 -3.43 7.47
CA LYS A 40 13.82 -2.45 8.37
C LYS A 40 14.56 -2.17 9.70
N ALA A 41 15.70 -2.81 9.96
CA ALA A 41 16.49 -2.67 11.17
C ALA A 41 16.90 -1.21 11.43
N ASN A 42 17.12 -0.42 10.38
CA ASN A 42 17.51 0.99 10.52
C ASN A 42 16.33 1.94 10.74
N ALA A 43 15.07 1.51 10.55
CA ALA A 43 13.93 2.42 10.68
C ALA A 43 13.68 2.83 12.14
N ALA A 44 13.80 1.90 13.08
CA ALA A 44 13.65 2.18 14.51
C ALA A 44 14.81 3.00 15.06
N GLU A 45 16.03 2.76 14.57
CA GLU A 45 17.23 3.52 14.95
C GLU A 45 17.24 4.93 14.34
N LEU A 46 16.82 5.10 13.09
CA LEU A 46 16.61 6.42 12.47
C LEU A 46 15.46 7.20 13.13
N GLU A 47 14.40 6.51 13.58
CA GLU A 47 13.32 7.14 14.36
C GLU A 47 13.85 7.61 15.72
N ALA A 48 14.59 6.76 16.43
CA ALA A 48 15.24 7.11 17.70
C ALA A 48 16.28 8.24 17.55
N ALA A 49 16.99 8.28 16.43
CA ALA A 49 17.95 9.33 16.08
C ALA A 49 17.27 10.62 15.55
N GLY A 50 15.93 10.65 15.40
CA GLY A 50 15.18 11.82 14.94
C GLY A 50 15.42 12.17 13.46
N LEU A 51 15.98 11.24 12.67
CA LEU A 51 16.29 11.42 11.25
C LEU A 51 15.11 11.06 10.34
N LEU A 52 14.06 10.43 10.89
CA LEU A 52 12.77 10.25 10.23
C LEU A 52 11.77 11.29 10.74
N PRO A 53 10.89 11.82 9.86
CA PRO A 53 9.79 12.65 10.32
C PRO A 53 8.95 11.81 11.30
N SER A 54 8.92 12.23 12.56
CA SER A 54 7.98 11.76 13.58
C SER A 54 6.57 12.07 13.07
N THR A 55 5.99 11.19 12.26
CA THR A 55 4.56 11.25 11.96
C THR A 55 3.87 10.78 13.24
N PRO A 56 3.17 11.66 13.97
CA PRO A 56 2.43 11.22 15.14
C PRO A 56 1.45 10.12 14.71
N PRO A 57 1.30 9.04 15.49
CA PRO A 57 0.35 7.99 15.17
C PRO A 57 -1.02 8.62 14.98
N ARG A 58 -1.56 8.51 13.75
CA ARG A 58 -2.85 9.09 13.41
C ARG A 58 -3.88 8.54 14.40
N PRO A 59 -4.68 9.38 15.09
CA PRO A 59 -5.66 8.89 16.04
C PRO A 59 -6.58 7.90 15.34
N VAL A 60 -6.59 6.66 15.85
CA VAL A 60 -7.41 5.58 15.32
C VAL A 60 -8.86 5.95 15.61
N ARG A 61 -9.54 6.54 14.61
CA ARG A 61 -10.96 6.83 14.73
C ARG A 61 -11.70 5.49 14.85
N PRO A 62 -12.67 5.36 15.79
CA PRO A 62 -13.48 4.15 15.88
C PRO A 62 -14.17 3.92 14.54
N ALA A 63 -14.02 2.71 14.00
CA ALA A 63 -14.60 2.35 12.72
C ALA A 63 -16.13 2.37 12.85
N LYS A 64 -16.80 3.21 12.05
CA LYS A 64 -18.28 3.32 12.01
C LYS A 64 -18.96 2.12 11.34
N SER A 65 -18.18 1.17 10.82
CA SER A 65 -18.66 0.01 10.06
C SER A 65 -17.63 -1.11 10.13
N ASN A 66 -18.11 -2.35 10.17
CA ASN A 66 -17.25 -3.53 10.05
C ASN A 66 -16.94 -3.79 8.56
N PRO A 67 -15.67 -4.01 8.18
CA PRO A 67 -15.33 -4.37 6.81
C PRO A 67 -15.86 -5.76 6.48
N VAL A 68 -16.47 -5.90 5.31
CA VAL A 68 -16.97 -7.18 4.79
C VAL A 68 -16.30 -7.45 3.46
N SER A 69 -15.69 -8.63 3.32
CA SER A 69 -15.17 -9.12 2.04
C SER A 69 -16.28 -9.88 1.32
N LEU A 70 -16.61 -9.46 0.09
CA LEU A 70 -17.60 -10.11 -0.75
C LEU A 70 -16.98 -10.44 -2.10
N ARG A 71 -17.17 -11.67 -2.57
CA ARG A 71 -16.79 -12.07 -3.93
C ARG A 71 -17.99 -11.91 -4.85
N LEU A 72 -17.77 -11.20 -5.96
CA LEU A 72 -18.77 -11.01 -7.01
C LEU A 72 -18.38 -11.82 -8.24
N GLY A 73 -19.38 -12.33 -8.95
CA GLY A 73 -19.15 -12.86 -10.29
C GLY A 73 -18.68 -11.76 -11.23
N VAL A 74 -17.78 -12.11 -12.17
CA VAL A 74 -17.15 -11.15 -13.11
C VAL A 74 -18.20 -10.34 -13.90
N ASP A 75 -19.27 -11.00 -14.35
CA ASP A 75 -20.35 -10.36 -15.08
C ASP A 75 -21.14 -9.34 -14.24
N LEU A 76 -21.40 -9.67 -12.98
CA LEU A 76 -22.11 -8.78 -12.07
C LEU A 76 -21.26 -7.55 -11.74
N GLU A 77 -19.97 -7.74 -11.48
CA GLU A 77 -19.04 -6.64 -11.23
C GLU A 77 -18.99 -5.67 -12.43
N ARG A 78 -18.86 -6.20 -13.65
CA ARG A 78 -18.85 -5.40 -14.87
C ARG A 78 -20.13 -4.57 -15.01
N ARG A 79 -21.29 -5.19 -14.80
CA ARG A 79 -22.59 -4.52 -14.87
C ARG A 79 -22.75 -3.44 -13.81
N LEU A 80 -22.32 -3.72 -12.58
CA LEU A 80 -22.37 -2.77 -11.48
C LEU A 80 -21.49 -1.55 -11.76
N ARG A 81 -20.30 -1.76 -12.32
CA ARG A 81 -19.38 -0.69 -12.70
C ARG A 81 -20.00 0.22 -13.76
N HIS A 82 -20.55 -0.37 -14.81
CA HIS A 82 -21.22 0.37 -15.87
C HIS A 82 -22.41 1.20 -15.33
N LEU A 83 -23.23 0.62 -14.45
CA LEU A 83 -24.33 1.35 -13.83
C LEU A 83 -23.85 2.49 -12.91
N ALA A 84 -22.75 2.29 -12.21
CA ALA A 84 -22.16 3.31 -11.34
C ALA A 84 -21.64 4.50 -12.16
N GLU A 85 -20.99 4.23 -13.30
CA GLU A 85 -20.55 5.26 -14.25
C GLU A 85 -21.72 6.10 -14.78
N LEU A 86 -22.81 5.44 -15.20
CA LEU A 86 -24.02 6.14 -15.68
C LEU A 86 -24.68 6.99 -14.59
N LYS A 87 -24.59 6.57 -13.32
CA LYS A 87 -25.12 7.31 -12.16
C LYS A 87 -24.15 8.36 -11.61
N GLY A 88 -22.92 8.42 -12.10
CA GLY A 88 -21.88 9.30 -11.57
C GLY A 88 -21.46 8.94 -10.13
N THR A 89 -21.56 7.67 -9.73
CA THR A 89 -21.19 7.19 -8.40
C THR A 89 -20.14 6.07 -8.47
N THR A 90 -19.61 5.66 -7.32
CA THR A 90 -18.70 4.51 -7.27
C THR A 90 -19.48 3.20 -7.19
N SER A 91 -18.93 2.11 -7.75
CA SER A 91 -19.56 0.79 -7.67
C SER A 91 -19.79 0.33 -6.23
N GLN A 92 -18.91 0.71 -5.31
CA GLN A 92 -19.06 0.41 -3.89
C GLN A 92 -20.25 1.17 -3.27
N THR A 93 -20.43 2.45 -3.59
CA THR A 93 -21.57 3.24 -3.13
C THR A 93 -22.87 2.67 -3.67
N LEU A 94 -22.94 2.42 -4.98
CA LEU A 94 -24.12 1.85 -5.63
C LEU A 94 -24.49 0.47 -5.04
N MET A 95 -23.50 -0.37 -4.76
CA MET A 95 -23.74 -1.65 -4.10
C MET A 95 -24.39 -1.47 -2.72
N LYS A 96 -23.90 -0.52 -1.91
CA LYS A 96 -24.45 -0.26 -0.58
C LYS A 96 -25.89 0.22 -0.65
N GLU A 97 -26.21 1.08 -1.60
CA GLU A 97 -27.59 1.55 -1.84
C GLU A 97 -28.51 0.38 -2.18
N PHE A 98 -28.12 -0.47 -3.15
CA PHE A 98 -28.92 -1.64 -3.51
C PHE A 98 -29.11 -2.63 -2.36
N VAL A 99 -28.07 -2.90 -1.57
CA VAL A 99 -28.19 -3.77 -0.40
C VAL A 99 -29.15 -3.16 0.63
N LEU A 100 -29.05 -1.85 0.89
CA LEU A 100 -29.92 -1.15 1.83
C LEU A 100 -31.38 -1.22 1.39
N GLU A 101 -31.66 -0.89 0.13
CA GLU A 101 -33.01 -0.95 -0.45
C GLU A 101 -33.60 -2.35 -0.33
N ARG A 102 -32.81 -3.38 -0.69
CA ARG A 102 -33.27 -4.77 -0.62
C ARG A 102 -33.49 -5.25 0.80
N VAL A 103 -32.62 -4.88 1.74
CA VAL A 103 -32.82 -5.23 3.16
C VAL A 103 -34.11 -4.60 3.67
N TYR A 104 -34.35 -3.32 3.39
CA TYR A 104 -35.58 -2.65 3.81
C TYR A 104 -36.85 -3.30 3.23
N GLU A 105 -36.84 -3.65 1.93
CA GLU A 105 -37.95 -4.37 1.29
C GLU A 105 -38.23 -5.73 1.96
N GLU A 106 -37.17 -6.46 2.29
CA GLU A 106 -37.24 -7.76 2.95
C GLU A 106 -37.74 -7.66 4.39
N GLU A 107 -37.24 -6.71 5.16
CA GLU A 107 -37.70 -6.46 6.53
C GLU A 107 -39.19 -6.11 6.56
N LYS A 108 -39.64 -5.26 5.62
CA LYS A 108 -41.06 -4.94 5.46
C LYS A 108 -41.89 -6.16 5.07
N ARG A 109 -41.40 -7.00 4.14
CA ARG A 109 -42.11 -8.22 3.71
C ARG A 109 -42.25 -9.23 4.86
N LEU A 110 -41.24 -9.30 5.73
CA LEU A 110 -41.21 -10.16 6.90
C LEU A 110 -41.90 -9.55 8.13
N HIS A 111 -42.44 -8.33 8.02
CA HIS A 111 -43.08 -7.59 9.12
C HIS A 111 -42.16 -7.41 10.34
N VAL A 112 -40.86 -7.26 10.09
CA VAL A 112 -39.86 -6.93 11.11
C VAL A 112 -39.89 -5.42 11.39
N ILE A 113 -40.28 -4.63 10.39
CA ILE A 113 -40.55 -3.19 10.44
C ILE A 113 -41.88 -2.86 9.76
#